data_AF-A0A9Q4GG64-F1
#
_entry.id   AF-A0A9Q4GG64-F1
#
_cell.length_a   1.000
_cell.length_b   1.000
_cell.length_c   1.000
_cell.angle_alpha   90.00
_cell.angle_beta   90.00
_cell.angle_gamma   90.00
#
_symmetry.space_group_name_H-M   'P 1'
#
loop_
_entity.id
_entity.type
_entity.pdbx_description
1 polymer ?
#
loop_
_entity_poly.entity_id
_entity_poly.type
_entity_poly.pdbx_seq_one_letter_code
_entity_poly.pdbx_strand_id
1 'polypeptide(L)'
;MARFNNEEHPFDGEQYVVMALTTRTWYDERVPLDEGDFVDGSAPRDSSIVPHAVASLQPRLMTEYICRVDGEAVDDAVDVLFEYLR
;
A
#
# COMPACT_ATOMS: atom_id res chain seq x y z
N MET A 1 13.85 2.90 -0.09
CA MET A 1 12.63 3.52 -0.63
C MET A 1 12.38 3.06 -2.06
N ALA A 2 11.72 1.92 -2.22
CA ALA A 2 11.48 1.30 -3.51
C ALA A 2 10.20 1.88 -4.15
N ARG A 3 10.34 2.92 -4.98
CA ARG A 3 9.23 3.45 -5.79
C ARG A 3 9.00 2.54 -6.99
N PHE A 4 8.32 1.42 -6.82
CA PHE A 4 8.07 0.45 -7.89
C PHE A 4 6.99 0.88 -8.90
N ASN A 5 5.97 1.63 -8.47
CA ASN A 5 4.95 2.18 -9.35
C ASN A 5 5.33 3.61 -9.74
N ASN A 6 6.25 3.76 -10.68
CA ASN A 6 6.64 5.05 -11.23
C ASN A 6 6.81 4.97 -12.76
N GLU A 7 6.99 6.13 -13.38
CA GLU A 7 7.15 6.27 -14.85
C GLU A 7 8.40 5.53 -15.39
N GLU A 8 9.34 5.15 -14.52
CA GLU A 8 10.55 4.40 -14.89
C GLU A 8 10.32 2.88 -14.90
N HIS A 9 9.18 2.40 -14.41
CA HIS A 9 8.87 0.99 -14.31
C HIS A 9 8.42 0.41 -15.68
N PRO A 10 8.89 -0.79 -16.08
CA PRO A 10 8.61 -1.36 -17.41
C PRO A 10 7.13 -1.66 -17.70
N PHE A 11 6.26 -1.60 -16.69
CA PHE A 11 4.81 -1.81 -16.82
C PHE A 11 4.00 -0.56 -16.43
N ASP A 12 4.63 0.61 -16.41
CA ASP A 12 3.93 1.87 -16.14
C ASP A 12 2.73 2.04 -17.08
N GLY A 13 1.60 2.50 -16.52
CA GLY A 13 0.34 2.60 -17.24
C GLY A 13 -0.34 1.27 -17.61
N GLU A 14 0.30 0.11 -17.42
CA GLU A 14 -0.27 -1.21 -17.72
C GLU A 14 -0.67 -1.98 -16.46
N GLN A 15 0.21 -1.99 -15.45
CA GLN A 15 0.01 -2.70 -14.20
C GLN A 15 0.70 -2.00 -13.02
N TYR A 16 0.08 -2.09 -11.85
CA TYR A 16 0.62 -1.56 -10.61
C TYR A 16 0.65 -2.64 -9.54
N VAL A 17 1.75 -2.69 -8.78
CA VAL A 17 1.90 -3.56 -7.62
C VAL A 17 1.23 -2.89 -6.43
N VAL A 18 0.31 -3.59 -5.77
CA VAL A 18 -0.47 -3.05 -4.66
C VAL A 18 -0.44 -3.99 -3.45
N MET A 19 -0.66 -3.41 -2.27
CA MET A 19 -0.95 -4.14 -1.03
C MET A 19 -2.37 -3.82 -0.57
N ALA A 20 -3.06 -4.79 0.03
CA ALA A 20 -4.41 -4.58 0.51
C ALA A 20 -4.44 -3.74 1.81
N LEU A 21 -5.49 -2.92 1.96
CA LEU A 21 -5.85 -2.30 3.23
C LEU A 21 -6.94 -3.12 3.93
N THR A 22 -6.90 -3.17 5.25
CA THR A 22 -7.93 -3.84 6.05
C THR A 22 -8.25 -3.07 7.32
N THR A 23 -9.51 -3.15 7.77
CA THR A 23 -9.92 -2.66 9.11
C THR A 23 -9.76 -3.74 10.18
N ARG A 24 -9.23 -4.92 9.82
CA ARG A 24 -9.06 -6.05 10.74
C ARG A 24 -7.71 -5.96 11.43
N THR A 25 -7.72 -5.88 12.76
CA THR A 25 -6.52 -5.66 13.57
C THR A 25 -5.93 -6.93 14.19
N TRP A 26 -6.48 -8.11 13.88
CA TRP A 26 -6.04 -9.37 14.49
C TRP A 26 -4.80 -9.99 13.81
N TYR A 27 -4.30 -9.38 12.73
CA TYR A 27 -3.08 -9.84 12.06
C TYR A 27 -1.87 -9.08 12.62
N ASP A 28 -0.86 -9.82 13.08
CA ASP A 28 0.28 -9.25 13.80
C ASP A 28 1.26 -8.51 12.87
N GLU A 29 1.48 -8.98 11.64
CA GLU A 29 2.43 -8.36 10.69
C GLU A 29 1.73 -7.34 9.77
N ARG A 30 0.74 -6.63 10.29
CA ARG A 30 0.10 -5.50 9.58
C ARG A 30 0.84 -4.21 9.94
N VAL A 31 0.77 -3.21 9.06
CA VAL A 31 1.26 -1.86 9.35
C VAL A 31 0.06 -0.95 9.60
N PRO A 32 -0.23 -0.56 10.86
CA PRO A 32 -1.31 0.39 11.17
C PRO A 32 -1.10 1.72 10.44
N LEU A 33 -2.19 2.37 10.05
CA LEU A 33 -2.19 3.73 9.51
C LEU A 33 -2.94 4.65 10.45
N ASP A 34 -2.28 5.70 10.89
CA ASP A 34 -2.81 6.77 11.73
C ASP A 34 -3.01 8.05 10.91
N GLU A 35 -3.63 9.08 11.50
CA GLU A 35 -3.93 10.35 10.80
C GLU A 35 -2.68 11.03 10.22
N GLY A 36 -1.52 10.85 10.85
CA GLY A 36 -0.24 11.39 10.40
C GLY A 36 0.34 10.73 9.14
N ASP A 37 -0.17 9.55 8.78
CA ASP A 37 0.31 8.78 7.64
C ASP A 37 -0.39 9.16 6.33
N PHE A 38 -1.24 10.18 6.32
CA PHE A 38 -1.93 10.64 5.12
C PHE A 38 -1.45 12.03 4.69
N VAL A 39 -1.05 12.14 3.42
CA VAL A 39 -0.59 13.38 2.78
C VAL A 39 -1.74 14.09 2.06
N ASP A 40 -2.73 13.34 1.57
CA ASP A 40 -3.95 13.86 0.95
C ASP A 40 -5.12 12.91 1.23
N GLY A 41 -6.28 13.46 1.58
CA GLY A 41 -7.44 12.69 2.05
C GLY A 41 -7.15 11.85 3.30
N SER A 42 -8.00 10.86 3.56
CA SER A 42 -7.80 9.87 4.63
C SER A 42 -8.52 8.56 4.28
N ALA A 43 -8.13 7.46 4.93
CA ALA A 43 -8.95 6.25 4.86
C ALA A 43 -10.35 6.52 5.48
N PRO A 44 -11.45 5.94 4.95
CA PRO A 44 -12.79 6.15 5.49
C PRO A 44 -12.99 5.56 6.90
N ARG A 45 -12.07 4.70 7.32
CA ARG A 45 -12.04 3.98 8.61
C ARG A 45 -10.60 3.67 8.97
N ASP A 46 -10.32 3.53 10.26
CA ASP A 46 -9.05 3.06 10.78
C ASP A 46 -8.66 1.75 10.09
N SER A 47 -7.50 1.77 9.46
CA SER A 47 -7.06 0.73 8.55
C SER A 47 -5.60 0.40 8.80
N SER A 48 -5.18 -0.75 8.29
CA SER A 48 -3.78 -1.18 8.28
C SER A 48 -3.45 -1.71 6.89
N ILE A 49 -2.21 -1.47 6.45
CA ILE A 49 -1.65 -2.15 5.29
C ILE A 49 -1.42 -3.61 5.67
N VAL A 50 -1.74 -4.52 4.76
CA VAL A 50 -1.44 -5.96 4.87
C VAL A 50 -0.31 -6.29 3.89
N PRO A 51 0.96 -6.29 4.34
CA PRO A 51 2.12 -6.34 3.45
C PRO A 51 2.15 -7.55 2.51
N HIS A 52 1.83 -8.74 3.02
CA HIS A 52 1.85 -9.98 2.25
C HIS A 52 0.62 -10.13 1.31
N ALA A 53 -0.39 -9.28 1.42
CA ALA A 53 -1.55 -9.27 0.52
C ALA A 53 -1.23 -8.48 -0.76
N VAL A 54 -0.17 -8.92 -1.47
CA VAL A 54 0.34 -8.28 -2.69
C VAL A 54 -0.43 -8.75 -3.91
N ALA A 55 -0.76 -7.82 -4.81
CA ALA A 55 -1.34 -8.13 -6.11
C ALA A 55 -0.78 -7.21 -7.21
N SER A 56 -0.89 -7.65 -8.46
CA SER A 56 -0.70 -6.79 -9.64
C SER A 56 -2.07 -6.47 -10.24
N LEU A 57 -2.42 -5.18 -10.33
CA LEU A 57 -3.71 -4.73 -10.84
C LEU A 57 -3.53 -3.86 -12.09
N GLN A 58 -4.42 -4.06 -13.05
CA GLN A 58 -4.54 -3.17 -14.20
C GLN A 58 -5.23 -1.85 -13.80
N PRO A 59 -4.88 -0.71 -14.40
CA PRO A 59 -5.48 0.59 -14.09
C PRO A 59 -7.01 0.58 -14.15
N ARG A 60 -7.61 -0.16 -15.09
CA ARG A 60 -9.08 -0.27 -15.23
C ARG A 60 -9.80 -0.89 -14.02
N LEU A 61 -9.07 -1.53 -13.10
CA LEU A 61 -9.62 -2.08 -11.86
C LEU A 61 -9.54 -1.08 -10.70
N MET A 62 -8.84 0.03 -10.88
CA MET A 62 -8.75 1.13 -9.93
C MET A 62 -9.81 2.17 -10.31
N THR A 63 -10.86 2.30 -9.49
CA THR A 63 -12.04 3.08 -9.84
C THR A 63 -12.06 4.46 -9.18
N GLU A 64 -11.59 4.54 -7.94
CA GLU A 64 -11.71 5.73 -7.10
C GLU A 64 -10.39 6.06 -6.43
N TYR A 65 -10.07 7.35 -6.39
CA TYR A 65 -8.98 7.87 -5.58
C TYR A 65 -9.53 8.35 -4.24
N ILE A 66 -9.05 7.75 -3.15
CA ILE A 66 -9.56 8.04 -1.80
C ILE A 66 -8.57 8.88 -0.99
N CYS A 67 -7.29 8.53 -1.03
CA CYS A 67 -6.24 9.19 -0.26
C CYS A 67 -4.85 8.90 -0.83
N ARG A 68 -3.85 9.63 -0.31
CA ARG A 68 -2.42 9.36 -0.47
C ARG A 68 -1.79 9.14 0.89
N VAL A 69 -1.23 7.95 1.07
CA VAL A 69 -0.43 7.58 2.23
C VAL A 69 0.98 8.18 2.09
N ASP A 70 1.59 8.54 3.22
CA ASP A 70 2.97 8.99 3.30
C ASP A 70 3.94 7.90 2.83
N GLY A 71 5.09 8.31 2.32
CA GLY A 71 6.10 7.39 1.83
C GLY A 71 6.73 6.53 2.93
N GLU A 72 6.82 7.04 4.16
CA GLU A 72 7.40 6.32 5.30
C GLU A 72 6.56 5.08 5.65
N ALA A 73 5.25 5.22 5.80
CA ALA A 73 4.35 4.10 6.07
C ALA A 73 4.35 3.04 4.93
N VAL A 74 4.59 3.46 3.68
CA VAL A 74 4.74 2.52 2.55
C VAL A 74 6.08 1.79 2.62
N ASP A 75 7.16 2.47 2.98
CA ASP A 75 8.48 1.86 3.15
C ASP A 75 8.47 0.83 4.30
N ASP A 76 7.82 1.13 5.43
CA ASP A 76 7.62 0.18 6.53
C ASP A 76 6.87 -1.09 6.08
N ALA A 77 5.82 -0.93 5.27
CA ALA A 77 5.08 -2.07 4.73
C ALA A 77 5.94 -2.90 3.76
N VAL A 78 6.81 -2.27 2.97
CA VAL A 78 7.75 -2.98 2.09
C VAL A 78 8.79 -3.76 2.90
N ASP A 79 9.31 -3.18 3.99
CA ASP A 79 10.26 -3.86 4.87
C ASP A 79 9.63 -5.09 5.52
N VAL A 80 8.40 -4.97 6.05
CA VAL A 80 7.65 -6.11 6.60
C VAL A 80 7.39 -7.19 5.54
N LEU A 81 7.07 -6.81 4.30
CA LEU A 81 6.93 -7.78 3.20
C LEU A 81 8.26 -8.51 2.94
N PHE A 82 9.39 -7.81 2.90
CA PHE A 82 10.69 -8.44 2.70
C PHE A 82 11.07 -9.38 3.83
N GLU A 83 10.76 -9.03 5.08
CA GLU A 83 10.93 -9.92 6.22
C GLU A 83 10.07 -11.18 6.10
N TYR A 84 8.80 -11.03 5.69
CA TYR A 84 7.89 -12.17 5.48
C TYR A 84 8.36 -13.14 4.37
N LEU A 85 8.98 -12.63 3.31
CA LEU A 85 9.42 -13.43 2.14
C LEU A 85 10.79 -14.10 2.32
N ARG A 86 11.50 -13.79 3.42
CA ARG A 86 12.86 -14.27 3.66
C ARG A 86 12.90 -15.66 4.31
#